data_AF-A0A382ALD9-F1
#
_entry.id   AF-A0A382ALD9-F1
#
_cell.length_a   1.000
_cell.length_b   1.000
_cell.length_c   1.000
_cell.angle_alpha   90.00
_cell.angle_beta   90.00
_cell.angle_gamma   90.00
#
_symmetry.space_group_name_H-M   'P 1'
#
loop_
_entity.id
_entity.type
_entity.pdbx_description
1 polymer ?
#
loop_
_entity_poly.entity_id
_entity_poly.type
_entity_poly.pdbx_seq_one_letter_code
_entity_poly.pdbx_strand_id
1 'polypeptide(L)'
;MNEETTELFKKANYRQVQNNQLQLLKELKNERLTIGYNGGMFNINPTLLNLLDLLERKNYKKAVIDDRNENPIEIEVEPFMKLILDTYVQEQNRAQAEHKKIVTARSVEEILTYDD
;
A
#
# COMPACT_ATOMS: atom_id res chain seq x y z
N MET A 1 -32.42 -28.33 -4.30
CA MET A 1 -31.21 -27.75 -3.69
C MET A 1 -31.10 -28.36 -2.30
N ASN A 2 -30.04 -29.13 -2.00
CA ASN A 2 -29.85 -29.75 -0.67
C ASN A 2 -28.98 -28.86 0.24
N GLU A 3 -28.96 -29.14 1.54
CA GLU A 3 -28.22 -28.34 2.54
C GLU A 3 -26.71 -28.30 2.25
N GLU A 4 -26.12 -29.43 1.84
CA GLU A 4 -24.70 -29.51 1.47
C GLU A 4 -24.34 -28.57 0.30
N THR A 5 -25.17 -28.56 -0.76
CA THR A 5 -24.96 -27.68 -1.91
C THR A 5 -25.06 -26.21 -1.49
N THR A 6 -25.99 -25.89 -0.59
CA THR A 6 -26.19 -24.52 -0.07
C THR A 6 -24.98 -24.05 0.74
N GLU A 7 -24.44 -24.91 1.60
CA GLU A 7 -23.22 -24.62 2.37
C GLU A 7 -21.97 -24.48 1.49
N LEU A 8 -21.86 -25.28 0.42
CA LEU A 8 -20.79 -25.14 -0.57
C LEU A 8 -20.85 -23.78 -1.28
N PHE A 9 -22.05 -23.33 -1.68
CA PHE A 9 -22.23 -22.03 -2.30
C PHE A 9 -21.86 -20.87 -1.36
N LYS A 10 -22.25 -20.94 -0.08
CA LYS A 10 -21.84 -19.92 0.91
C LYS A 10 -20.33 -19.83 1.06
N LYS A 11 -19.64 -20.98 1.14
CA LYS A 11 -18.17 -21.03 1.23
C LYS A 11 -17.49 -20.48 -0.01
N ALA A 12 -18.04 -20.77 -1.20
CA ALA A 12 -17.52 -20.26 -2.47
C ALA A 12 -17.64 -18.72 -2.53
N ASN A 13 -18.83 -18.19 -2.21
CA ASN A 13 -19.09 -16.74 -2.18
C ASN A 13 -18.18 -16.03 -1.16
N TYR A 14 -18.03 -16.60 0.04
CA TYR A 14 -17.14 -16.08 1.07
C TYR A 14 -15.69 -15.93 0.57
N ARG A 15 -15.13 -16.96 -0.08
CA ARG A 15 -13.76 -16.90 -0.63
C ARG A 15 -13.62 -15.87 -1.73
N GLN A 16 -14.64 -15.75 -2.60
CA GLN A 16 -14.63 -14.76 -3.67
C GLN A 16 -14.61 -13.34 -3.09
N VAL A 17 -15.47 -13.04 -2.12
CA VAL A 17 -15.52 -11.73 -1.46
C VAL A 17 -14.19 -11.43 -0.77
N GLN A 18 -13.64 -12.39 -0.03
CA GLN A 18 -12.35 -12.24 0.65
C GLN A 18 -11.21 -11.90 -0.35
N ASN A 19 -11.14 -12.61 -1.47
CA ASN A 19 -10.13 -12.35 -2.51
C ASN A 19 -10.29 -10.97 -3.13
N ASN A 20 -11.53 -10.54 -3.41
CA ASN A 20 -11.80 -9.21 -3.95
C ASN A 20 -11.33 -8.11 -2.99
N GLN A 21 -11.57 -8.27 -1.68
CA GLN A 21 -11.14 -7.31 -0.68
C GLN A 21 -9.62 -7.25 -0.52
N LEU A 22 -8.93 -8.40 -0.57
CA LEU A 22 -7.46 -8.43 -0.57
C LEU A 22 -6.88 -7.73 -1.82
N GLN A 23 -7.52 -7.89 -2.97
CA GLN A 23 -7.12 -7.22 -4.21
C GLN A 23 -7.33 -5.71 -4.11
N LEU A 24 -8.50 -5.27 -3.62
CA LEU A 24 -8.79 -3.86 -3.39
C LEU A 24 -7.79 -3.23 -2.41
N LEU A 25 -7.49 -3.90 -1.30
CA LEU A 25 -6.49 -3.45 -0.33
C LEU A 25 -5.12 -3.24 -0.98
N LYS A 26 -4.72 -4.15 -1.88
CA LYS A 26 -3.45 -4.04 -2.61
C LYS A 26 -3.44 -2.81 -3.51
N GLU A 27 -4.53 -2.56 -4.23
CA GLU A 27 -4.68 -1.40 -5.12
C GLU A 27 -4.63 -0.08 -4.33
N LEU A 28 -5.44 0.04 -3.27
CA LEU A 28 -5.47 1.21 -2.39
C LEU A 28 -4.11 1.47 -1.74
N LYS A 29 -3.40 0.42 -1.31
CA LYS A 29 -2.07 0.56 -0.74
C LYS A 29 -1.08 1.10 -1.78
N ASN A 30 -1.11 0.58 -3.01
CA ASN A 30 -0.22 1.04 -4.06
C ASN A 30 -0.50 2.51 -4.44
N GLU A 31 -1.77 2.89 -4.48
CA GLU A 31 -2.18 4.27 -4.72
C GLU A 31 -1.64 5.22 -3.63
N ARG A 32 -1.79 4.86 -2.35
CA ARG A 32 -1.31 5.70 -1.25
C ARG A 32 0.21 5.72 -1.08
N LEU A 33 0.88 4.66 -1.54
CA LEU A 33 2.33 4.63 -1.70
C LEU A 33 2.78 5.35 -2.99
N THR A 34 1.90 6.06 -3.69
CA THR A 34 2.26 6.91 -4.81
C THR A 34 2.08 8.37 -4.40
N ILE A 35 3.16 9.16 -4.40
CA ILE A 35 3.10 10.57 -3.97
C ILE A 35 3.68 11.51 -5.03
N GLY A 36 3.16 12.73 -5.06
CA GLY A 36 3.73 13.83 -5.83
C GLY A 36 4.79 14.58 -5.01
N TYR A 37 5.92 14.90 -5.61
CA TYR A 37 6.94 15.76 -5.00
C TYR A 37 7.68 16.56 -6.08
N ASN A 38 7.75 17.88 -5.90
CA ASN A 38 8.41 18.82 -6.83
C ASN A 38 8.02 18.61 -8.32
N GLY A 39 6.75 18.33 -8.59
CA GLY A 39 6.24 18.07 -9.94
C GLY A 39 6.48 16.66 -10.49
N GLY A 40 7.25 15.82 -9.80
CA GLY A 40 7.42 14.40 -10.11
C GLY A 40 6.46 13.50 -9.34
N MET A 41 6.26 12.28 -9.85
CA MET A 41 5.46 11.24 -9.19
C MET A 41 6.35 10.07 -8.75
N PHE A 42 6.27 9.67 -7.48
CA PHE A 42 7.14 8.65 -6.90
C PHE A 42 6.35 7.49 -6.32
N ASN A 43 6.79 6.27 -6.63
CA ASN A 43 6.30 5.07 -5.98
C ASN A 43 7.19 4.76 -4.76
N ILE A 44 6.64 4.93 -3.57
CA ILE A 44 7.29 4.60 -2.30
C ILE A 44 7.52 3.10 -2.21
N ASN A 45 8.79 2.72 -2.14
CA ASN A 45 9.22 1.34 -1.99
C ASN A 45 10.58 1.28 -1.27
N PRO A 46 11.03 0.09 -0.83
CA PRO A 46 12.31 -0.06 -0.14
C PRO A 46 13.52 0.42 -0.96
N THR A 47 13.47 0.34 -2.30
CA THR A 47 14.57 0.81 -3.16
C THR A 47 14.70 2.33 -3.09
N LEU A 48 13.59 3.07 -3.18
CA LEU A 48 13.60 4.52 -3.03
C LEU A 48 14.07 4.94 -1.63
N LEU A 49 13.56 4.28 -0.58
CA LEU A 49 13.99 4.51 0.80
C LEU A 49 15.50 4.30 0.97
N ASN A 50 16.05 3.21 0.45
CA ASN A 50 17.48 2.92 0.53
C ASN A 50 18.34 3.94 -0.24
N LEU A 51 17.84 4.43 -1.37
CA LEU A 51 18.52 5.49 -2.13
C LEU A 51 18.57 6.78 -1.32
N LEU A 52 17.45 7.20 -0.73
CA LEU A 52 17.38 8.42 0.08
C LEU A 52 18.25 8.32 1.34
N ASP A 53 18.22 7.17 2.02
CA ASP A 53 19.11 6.87 3.15
C ASP A 53 20.60 6.91 2.74
N LEU A 54 20.96 6.39 1.56
CA LEU A 54 22.33 6.51 1.04
C LEU A 54 22.72 7.97 0.80
N LEU A 55 21.85 8.77 0.20
CA LEU A 55 22.10 10.19 -0.09
C LEU A 55 22.27 10.98 1.22
N GLU A 56 21.42 10.71 2.21
CA GLU A 56 21.50 11.32 3.53
C GLU A 56 22.79 10.94 4.26
N ARG A 57 23.15 9.65 4.31
CA ARG A 57 24.42 9.16 4.89
C ARG A 57 25.67 9.73 4.20
N LYS A 58 25.54 10.16 2.94
CA LYS A 58 26.60 10.83 2.18
C LYS A 58 26.53 12.37 2.27
N ASN A 59 25.65 12.92 3.10
CA ASN A 59 25.44 14.34 3.34
C ASN A 59 25.03 15.14 2.08
N TYR A 60 24.36 14.52 1.11
CA TYR A 60 23.74 15.25 0.02
C TYR A 60 22.52 16.02 0.55
N LYS A 61 22.48 17.33 0.32
CA LYS A 61 21.31 18.17 0.64
C LYS A 61 20.27 18.16 -0.47
N LYS A 62 20.73 18.06 -1.72
CA LYS A 62 19.90 17.93 -2.91
C LYS A 62 20.43 16.79 -3.78
N ALA A 63 19.53 16.16 -4.52
CA ALA A 63 19.85 15.14 -5.51
C ALA A 63 18.85 15.19 -6.65
N VAL A 64 19.26 14.76 -7.84
CA VAL A 64 18.35 14.52 -8.96
C VAL A 64 18.11 13.02 -9.04
N ILE A 65 16.85 12.60 -8.98
CA ILE A 65 16.43 11.20 -9.10
C ILE A 65 15.29 11.12 -10.12
N ASP A 66 15.13 9.94 -10.71
CA ASP A 66 14.06 9.71 -11.67
C ASP A 66 12.71 9.47 -10.96
N ASP A 67 11.67 10.09 -11.48
CA ASP A 67 10.29 9.81 -11.10
C ASP A 67 9.79 8.51 -11.75
N ARG A 68 8.54 8.11 -11.48
CA ARG A 68 7.95 6.87 -12.03
C ARG A 68 7.85 6.84 -13.56
N ASN A 69 8.01 7.99 -14.21
CA ASN A 69 7.95 8.15 -15.66
C ASN A 69 9.35 8.47 -16.23
N GLU A 70 10.42 8.20 -15.48
CA GLU A 70 11.81 8.42 -15.88
C GLU A 70 12.17 9.88 -16.13
N ASN A 71 11.41 10.82 -15.54
CA ASN A 71 11.76 12.24 -15.60
C ASN A 71 12.73 12.57 -14.46
N PRO A 72 13.81 13.32 -14.72
CA PRO A 72 14.74 13.75 -13.69
C PRO A 72 14.13 14.87 -12.84
N ILE A 73 14.04 14.66 -11.53
CA ILE A 73 13.44 15.60 -10.58
C ILE A 73 14.45 15.91 -9.49
N GLU A 74 14.70 17.21 -9.25
CA GLU A 74 15.49 17.65 -8.09
C GLU A 74 14.67 17.47 -6.81
N ILE A 75 15.29 16.88 -5.80
CA ILE A 75 14.70 16.69 -4.47
C ILE A 75 15.56 17.31 -3.38
N GLU A 76 14.94 17.73 -2.28
CA GLU A 76 15.63 18.01 -1.02
C GLU A 76 15.65 16.73 -0.18
N VAL A 77 16.84 16.16 0.04
CA VAL A 77 17.00 14.78 0.52
C VAL A 77 16.33 14.57 1.87
N GLU A 78 16.62 15.42 2.84
CA GLU A 78 16.15 15.27 4.23
C GLU A 78 14.62 15.48 4.37
N PRO A 79 14.01 16.57 3.84
CA PRO A 79 12.55 16.71 3.81
C PRO A 79 11.83 15.58 3.06
N PHE A 80 12.39 15.15 1.92
CA PHE A 80 11.77 14.12 1.10
C PHE A 80 11.87 12.74 1.77
N MET A 81 13.02 12.39 2.35
CA MET A 81 13.20 11.15 3.11
C MET A 81 12.21 11.07 4.27
N LYS A 82 12.05 12.16 5.03
CA LYS A 82 11.08 12.21 6.14
C LYS A 82 9.65 11.94 5.64
N LEU A 83 9.22 12.63 4.58
CA LEU A 83 7.89 12.44 3.98
C LEU A 83 7.68 10.98 3.53
N ILE A 84 8.65 10.43 2.80
CA ILE A 84 8.58 9.08 2.22
C ILE A 84 8.54 8.02 3.33
N LEU A 85 9.39 8.13 4.36
CA LEU A 85 9.45 7.19 5.46
C LEU A 85 8.19 7.22 6.33
N ASP A 86 7.72 8.41 6.70
CA ASP A 86 6.50 8.58 7.49
C ASP A 86 5.29 7.96 6.76
N THR A 87 5.14 8.27 5.47
CA THR A 87 4.07 7.72 4.62
C THR A 87 4.18 6.20 4.49
N TYR A 88 5.39 5.67 4.26
CA TYR A 88 5.61 4.24 4.12
C TYR A 88 5.21 3.47 5.39
N VAL A 89 5.66 3.92 6.56
CA VAL A 89 5.37 3.25 7.84
C VAL A 89 3.88 3.32 8.14
N GLN A 90 3.25 4.48 7.94
CA GLN A 90 1.82 4.65 8.16
C GLN A 90 1.00 3.70 7.28
N GLU A 91 1.26 3.68 5.97
CA GLU A 91 0.46 2.88 5.03
C GLU A 91 0.73 1.38 5.15
N GLN A 92 1.95 0.96 5.53
CA GLN A 92 2.23 -0.45 5.80
C GLN A 92 1.53 -0.95 7.07
N ASN A 93 1.53 -0.15 8.14
CA ASN A 93 0.80 -0.49 9.35
C ASN A 93 -0.71 -0.55 9.10
N ARG A 94 -1.25 0.42 8.35
CA ARG A 94 -2.65 0.43 7.94
C ARG A 94 -3.00 -0.81 7.11
N ALA A 95 -2.20 -1.11 6.09
CA ALA A 95 -2.44 -2.27 5.24
C ALA A 95 -2.32 -3.59 6.01
N GLN A 96 -1.40 -3.69 6.99
CA GLN A 96 -1.28 -4.87 7.84
C GLN A 96 -2.53 -5.06 8.72
N ALA A 97 -3.04 -3.98 9.31
CA ALA A 97 -4.26 -4.02 10.11
C ALA A 97 -5.47 -4.47 9.28
N GLU A 98 -5.68 -3.87 8.11
CA GLU A 98 -6.78 -4.24 7.20
C GLU A 98 -6.64 -5.67 6.68
N HIS A 99 -5.43 -6.08 6.28
CA HIS A 99 -5.18 -7.46 5.87
C HIS A 99 -5.55 -8.44 6.98
N LYS A 100 -5.14 -8.16 8.23
CA LYS A 100 -5.46 -9.01 9.37
C LYS A 100 -6.98 -9.14 9.56
N LYS A 101 -7.73 -8.04 9.44
CA LYS A 101 -9.20 -8.06 9.53
C LYS A 101 -9.79 -8.99 8.46
N ILE A 102 -9.43 -8.79 7.18
CA ILE A 102 -9.95 -9.56 6.04
C ILE A 102 -9.69 -11.07 6.20
N VAL A 103 -8.49 -11.46 6.65
CA VAL A 103 -8.15 -12.88 6.80
C VAL A 103 -8.76 -13.54 8.04
N THR A 104 -9.11 -12.77 9.06
CA THR A 104 -9.72 -13.29 10.31
C THR A 104 -11.24 -13.33 10.31
N ALA A 105 -11.89 -12.57 9.42
CA ALA A 105 -13.34 -12.59 9.26
C ALA A 105 -13.83 -14.02 8.97
N ARG A 106 -15.04 -14.34 9.40
CA ARG A 106 -15.64 -15.69 9.28
C ARG A 106 -16.92 -15.71 8.43
N SER A 107 -17.43 -14.54 8.06
CA SER A 107 -18.61 -14.39 7.21
C SER A 107 -18.43 -13.26 6.19
N VAL A 108 -19.33 -13.21 5.21
CA VAL A 108 -19.36 -12.13 4.20
C VAL A 108 -19.79 -10.82 4.86
N GLU A 109 -20.73 -10.89 5.79
CA GLU A 109 -21.24 -9.74 6.53
C GLU A 109 -20.14 -9.08 7.38
N GLU A 110 -19.32 -9.89 8.05
CA GLU A 110 -18.14 -9.39 8.76
C GLU A 110 -17.20 -8.68 7.79
N ILE A 111 -16.88 -9.27 6.64
CA ILE A 111 -15.99 -8.62 5.66
C ILE A 111 -16.52 -7.24 5.20
N LEU A 112 -17.84 -7.10 5.03
CA LEU A 112 -18.47 -5.88 4.47
C LEU A 112 -18.78 -4.79 5.51
N THR A 113 -18.90 -5.12 6.79
CA THR A 113 -19.24 -4.13 7.85
C THR A 113 -18.04 -3.37 8.40
N TYR A 114 -16.81 -3.71 7.99
CA TYR A 114 -15.59 -3.08 8.48
C TYR A 114 -15.11 -1.88 7.65
N ASP A 115 -15.91 -1.39 6.69
CA ASP A 115 -15.61 -0.23 5.83
C ASP A 115 -16.07 1.15 6.39
N ASP A 116 -16.66 1.20 7.59
CA ASP A 116 -17.10 2.44 8.29
C ASP A 116 -16.09 2.98 9.32
#